data_AF-M3HPF1-F1
#
_entry.id   AF-M3HPF1-F1
#
_cell.length_a   1.000
_cell.length_b   1.000
_cell.length_c   1.000
_cell.angle_alpha   90.00
_cell.angle_beta   90.00
_cell.angle_gamma   90.00
#
_symmetry.space_group_name_H-M   'P 1'
#
loop_
_entity.id
_entity.type
_entity.pdbx_description
1 polymer ?
#
loop_
_entity_poly.entity_id
_entity_poly.type
_entity_poly.pdbx_seq_one_letter_code
_entity_poly.pdbx_strand_id
1 'polypeptide(L)'
;MAGTLTPDKEFNRFNIAKEKLGHYFRFKPRSALFNVIFMGAIPGFFFYYAYATEGQHLTDRFRKAPIFPTTYVPRVKQNQKPVSVEEDDDE
;
A
#
# COMPACT_ATOMS: atom_id res chain seq x y z
N MET A 1 -30.29 15.94 19.82
CA MET A 1 -29.45 16.83 18.97
C MET A 1 -29.80 18.26 19.37
N ALA A 2 -28.84 19.03 19.88
CA ALA A 2 -29.09 20.38 20.39
C ALA A 2 -29.60 21.28 19.24
N GLY A 3 -30.81 21.84 19.39
CA GLY A 3 -31.49 22.66 18.39
C GLY A 3 -30.93 24.09 18.26
N THR A 4 -29.63 24.27 18.46
CA THR A 4 -28.95 25.58 18.44
C THR A 4 -28.26 25.88 17.11
N LEU A 5 -28.16 24.90 16.21
CA LEU A 5 -27.61 25.07 14.87
C LEU A 5 -28.71 25.52 13.90
N THR A 6 -28.73 26.81 13.58
CA THR A 6 -29.54 27.33 12.48
C THR A 6 -29.00 26.79 11.15
N PRO A 7 -29.82 26.13 10.32
CA PRO A 7 -29.35 25.56 9.08
C PRO A 7 -29.02 26.67 8.08
N ASP A 8 -27.74 26.81 7.75
CA ASP A 8 -27.32 27.64 6.62
C ASP A 8 -27.70 26.94 5.30
N LYS A 9 -28.50 27.65 4.51
CA LYS A 9 -29.01 27.17 3.22
C LYS A 9 -27.88 26.95 2.22
N GLU A 10 -26.85 27.79 2.22
CA GLU A 10 -25.74 27.66 1.27
C GLU A 10 -24.82 26.52 1.67
N PHE A 11 -24.56 26.35 2.96
CA PHE A 11 -23.82 25.21 3.48
C PHE A 11 -24.52 23.87 3.17
N ASN A 12 -25.84 23.80 3.36
CA ASN A 12 -26.60 22.61 3.00
C ASN A 12 -26.60 22.31 1.50
N ARG A 13 -26.68 23.34 0.65
CA ARG A 13 -26.55 23.16 -0.81
C ARG A 13 -25.19 22.59 -1.20
N PHE A 14 -24.12 23.11 -0.62
CA PHE A 14 -22.77 22.58 -0.83
C PHE A 14 -22.66 21.12 -0.38
N ASN A 15 -23.17 20.78 0.81
CA ASN A 15 -23.13 19.41 1.34
C ASN A 15 -23.90 18.45 0.42
N ILE A 16 -25.11 18.82 -0.01
CA ILE A 16 -25.90 18.01 -0.95
C ILE A 16 -25.16 17.85 -2.29
N ALA A 17 -24.52 18.90 -2.79
CA ALA A 17 -23.74 18.81 -4.03
C ALA A 17 -22.50 17.92 -3.89
N LYS A 18 -21.84 17.96 -2.72
CA LYS A 18 -20.69 17.10 -2.40
C LYS A 18 -21.08 15.63 -2.25
N GLU A 19 -22.17 15.34 -1.56
CA GLU A 19 -22.71 13.98 -1.43
C GLU A 19 -23.09 13.41 -2.79
N LYS A 20 -23.67 14.23 -3.67
CA LYS A 20 -24.08 13.81 -5.02
C LYS A 20 -22.95 13.81 -6.06
N LEU A 21 -21.72 14.16 -5.68
CA LEU A 21 -20.59 14.26 -6.60
C LEU A 21 -20.34 12.96 -7.38
N GLY A 22 -20.55 11.80 -6.75
CA GLY A 22 -20.43 10.49 -7.38
C GLY A 22 -21.49 10.21 -8.45
N HIS A 23 -22.72 10.70 -8.27
CA HIS A 23 -23.83 10.46 -9.22
C HIS A 23 -23.64 11.17 -10.57
N TYR A 24 -22.90 12.29 -10.57
CA TYR A 24 -22.60 13.06 -11.78
C TYR A 24 -21.23 12.73 -12.38
N PHE A 25 -20.48 11.80 -11.77
CA PHE A 25 -19.18 11.41 -12.29
C PHE A 25 -19.34 10.72 -13.65
N ARG A 26 -18.60 11.22 -14.64
CA ARG A 26 -18.46 10.60 -15.96
C ARG A 26 -16.99 10.38 -16.24
N PHE A 27 -16.65 9.20 -16.74
CA PHE A 27 -15.29 8.91 -17.19
C PHE A 27 -14.97 9.73 -18.44
N LYS A 28 -14.34 10.89 -18.21
CA LYS A 28 -13.70 11.68 -19.25
C LYS A 28 -12.25 11.21 -19.39
N PRO A 29 -11.59 11.38 -20.54
CA PRO A 29 -10.21 10.94 -20.73
C PRO A 29 -9.24 11.52 -19.68
N ARG A 30 -9.46 12.78 -19.25
CA ARG A 30 -8.69 13.41 -18.16
C ARG A 30 -8.90 12.72 -16.81
N SER A 31 -10.11 12.33 -16.46
CA SER A 31 -10.40 11.66 -15.18
C SER A 31 -9.96 10.20 -15.20
N ALA A 32 -10.05 9.53 -16.35
CA ALA A 32 -9.53 8.18 -16.55
C ALA A 32 -8.00 8.16 -16.34
N LEU A 33 -7.27 9.09 -16.97
CA LEU A 33 -5.82 9.21 -16.79
C LEU A 33 -5.45 9.46 -15.32
N PHE A 34 -6.17 10.38 -14.65
CA PHE A 34 -5.96 10.64 -13.23
C PHE A 34 -6.13 9.36 -12.39
N ASN A 35 -7.23 8.62 -12.60
CA ASN A 35 -7.47 7.38 -11.86
C ASN A 35 -6.41 6.31 -12.15
N VAL A 36 -6.00 6.13 -13.41
CA VAL A 36 -4.94 5.16 -13.75
C VAL A 36 -3.63 5.48 -13.04
N ILE A 37 -3.23 6.75 -13.00
CA ILE A 37 -1.99 7.17 -12.34
C ILE A 37 -2.12 7.03 -10.82
N PHE A 38 -3.14 7.64 -10.22
CA PHE A 38 -3.22 7.78 -8.77
C PHE A 38 -3.75 6.55 -8.05
N MET A 39 -4.64 5.77 -8.67
CA MET A 39 -5.18 4.54 -8.07
C MET A 39 -4.47 3.28 -8.55
N GLY A 40 -3.82 3.31 -9.72
CA GLY A 40 -3.10 2.16 -10.28
C GLY A 40 -1.58 2.29 -10.14
N ALA A 41 -0.99 3.19 -10.92
CA ALA A 41 0.46 3.27 -11.08
C ALA A 41 1.18 3.62 -9.77
N ILE A 42 0.69 4.60 -9.03
CA ILE A 42 1.32 5.05 -7.78
C ILE A 42 1.30 3.92 -6.72
N PRO A 43 0.13 3.35 -6.33
CA PRO A 43 0.11 2.27 -5.35
C PRO A 43 0.87 1.03 -5.83
N GLY A 44 0.75 0.66 -7.11
CA GLY A 44 1.47 -0.49 -7.69
C GLY A 44 2.98 -0.31 -7.65
N PHE A 45 3.47 0.89 -7.98
CA PHE A 45 4.89 1.23 -7.88
C PHE A 45 5.38 1.16 -6.43
N PHE A 46 4.67 1.80 -5.49
CA PHE A 46 5.06 1.78 -4.09
C PHE A 46 5.05 0.36 -3.51
N PHE A 47 4.05 -0.45 -3.85
CA PHE A 47 3.99 -1.85 -3.47
C PHE A 47 5.22 -2.61 -3.99
N TYR A 48 5.48 -2.55 -5.29
CA TYR A 48 6.61 -3.24 -5.90
C TYR A 48 7.95 -2.80 -5.29
N TYR A 49 8.16 -1.49 -5.14
CA TYR A 49 9.37 -0.94 -4.57
C TYR A 49 9.56 -1.34 -3.10
N ALA A 50 8.49 -1.26 -2.30
CA ALA A 50 8.52 -1.66 -0.90
C ALA A 50 8.91 -3.14 -0.75
N TYR A 51 8.33 -4.04 -1.54
CA TYR A 51 8.69 -5.47 -1.53
C TYR A 51 10.11 -5.73 -2.05
N ALA A 52 10.56 -5.03 -3.09
CA ALA A 52 11.92 -5.18 -3.61
C ALA A 52 12.98 -4.73 -2.59
N THR A 53 12.67 -3.70 -1.80
CA THR A 53 13.55 -3.14 -0.77
C THR A 53 13.30 -3.72 0.63
N GLU A 54 12.32 -4.61 0.79
CA GLU A 54 11.78 -5.11 2.06
C GLU A 54 12.82 -5.88 2.89
N GLY A 55 13.60 -5.18 3.72
CA GLY A 55 14.66 -5.74 4.57
C GLY A 55 16.07 -5.30 4.18
N GLN A 56 16.22 -4.40 3.19
CA GLN A 56 17.53 -3.88 2.74
C GLN A 56 18.02 -2.77 3.67
N HIS A 57 17.18 -2.35 4.62
CA HIS A 57 17.52 -1.35 5.61
C HIS A 57 18.45 -1.87 6.70
N LEU A 58 19.36 -1.00 7.15
CA LEU A 58 20.37 -1.29 8.17
C LEU A 58 19.77 -1.79 9.49
N THR A 59 18.55 -1.36 9.81
CA THR A 59 17.82 -1.72 11.04
C THR A 59 17.41 -3.18 11.11
N ASP A 60 17.24 -3.86 9.96
CA ASP A 60 16.88 -5.29 9.93
C ASP A 60 18.08 -6.20 10.25
N ARG A 61 19.31 -5.71 10.13
CA ARG A 61 20.53 -6.43 10.57
C ARG A 61 20.64 -6.55 12.10
N PHE A 62 19.95 -5.70 12.86
CA PHE A 62 20.02 -5.70 14.33
C PHE A 62 18.92 -6.54 15.01
N ARG A 63 18.02 -7.17 14.23
CA ARG A 63 16.97 -8.05 14.78
C ARG A 63 17.51 -9.44 15.08
N LYS A 64 17.35 -9.87 16.34
CA LYS A 64 17.81 -11.18 16.84
C LYS A 64 16.70 -12.24 16.97
N ALA A 65 15.43 -11.87 16.78
CA ALA A 65 14.30 -12.78 16.98
C ALA A 65 13.23 -12.59 15.89
N PRO A 66 12.59 -13.68 15.41
CA PRO A 66 11.47 -13.61 14.49
C PRO A 66 10.23 -13.02 15.17
N ILE A 67 9.49 -12.17 14.45
CA ILE A 67 8.30 -11.46 14.96
C ILE A 67 7.09 -12.41 15.05
N PHE A 68 7.04 -13.44 14.20
CA PHE A 68 5.92 -14.37 14.13
C PHE A 68 6.37 -15.81 14.44
N PRO A 69 5.69 -16.53 15.35
CA PRO A 69 5.97 -17.93 15.67
C PRO A 69 5.31 -18.90 14.66
N THR A 70 5.39 -18.61 13.36
CA THR A 70 4.80 -19.44 12.29
C THR A 70 5.63 -19.36 11.00
N THR A 71 5.46 -20.37 10.13
CA THR A 71 6.14 -20.64 8.85
C THR A 71 5.86 -19.58 7.77
N TYR A 72 6.17 -18.31 8.02
CA TYR A 72 6.34 -17.34 6.95
C TYR A 72 7.84 -17.07 6.77
N VAL A 73 8.40 -17.55 5.67
CA VAL A 73 9.82 -17.37 5.31
C VAL A 73 9.92 -16.39 4.13
N PRO A 74 10.05 -15.07 4.37
CA PRO A 74 10.46 -14.16 3.33
C PRO A 74 11.93 -14.43 2.95
N ARG A 75 12.19 -14.51 1.64
CA ARG A 75 13.50 -14.88 1.07
C ARG A 75 14.61 -13.93 1.47
N VAL A 76 15.81 -14.49 1.43
CA VAL A 76 17.05 -13.74 1.61
C VAL A 76 17.29 -12.82 0.42
N LYS A 77 17.77 -11.62 0.73
CA LYS A 77 18.00 -10.55 -0.25
C LYS A 77 19.47 -10.44 -0.62
N GLN A 78 19.70 -10.02 -1.86
CA GLN A 78 20.99 -9.87 -2.53
C GLN A 78 22.08 -9.28 -1.62
N ASN A 79 22.77 -10.15 -0.91
CA ASN A 79 24.22 -10.35 -1.00
C ASN A 79 24.57 -11.81 -0.70
N GLN A 80 23.60 -12.72 -0.77
CA GLN A 80 23.86 -14.15 -0.65
C GLN A 80 24.36 -14.67 -1.99
N LYS A 81 25.65 -15.04 -2.02
CA LYS A 81 26.13 -16.10 -2.91
C LYS A 81 25.29 -17.35 -2.65
N PRO A 82 24.99 -18.15 -3.68
CA PRO A 82 24.30 -19.42 -3.49
C PRO A 82 25.11 -20.26 -2.51
N VAL A 83 24.48 -20.70 -1.43
CA VAL A 83 25.03 -21.76 -0.56
C VAL A 83 25.00 -23.02 -1.42
N SER A 84 26.19 -23.49 -1.82
CA SER A 84 26.34 -24.83 -2.37
C SER A 84 25.94 -25.81 -1.27
N VAL A 85 24.89 -26.59 -1.54
CA VAL A 85 24.57 -27.76 -0.74
C VAL A 85 25.58 -28.82 -1.20
N GLU A 86 26.69 -28.97 -0.47
CA GLU A 86 27.43 -30.21 -0.48
C GLU A 86 26.59 -31.18 0.36
N GLU A 87 25.92 -32.11 -0.32
CA GLU A 87 25.44 -33.34 0.32
C GLU A 87 26.72 -34.13 0.65
N ASP A 88 27.14 -34.06 1.91
CA ASP A 88 28.10 -35.01 2.45
C ASP A 88 27.42 -36.39 2.41
N ASP A 89 27.98 -37.26 1.57
CA ASP A 89 27.73 -38.70 1.54
C ASP A 89 28.01 -39.30 2.93
N ASP A 90 27.05 -40.04 3.50
CA ASP A 90 27.31 -41.04 4.54
C ASP A 90 26.40 -42.27 4.30
N GLU A 91 27.03 -43.31 3.74
CA GLU A 91 26.76 -44.77 3.74
C GLU A 91 25.36 -45.34 3.39
#